data_AF-A0A948EXP3-F1
#
_entry.id   AF-A0A948EXP3-F1
#
_cell.length_a   1.000
_cell.length_b   1.000
_cell.length_c   1.000
_cell.angle_alpha   90.00
_cell.angle_beta   90.00
_cell.angle_gamma   90.00
#
_symmetry.space_group_name_H-M   'P 1'
#
loop_
_entity.id
_entity.type
_entity.pdbx_description
1 polymer ?
#
loop_
_entity_poly.entity_id
_entity_poly.type
_entity_poly.pdbx_seq_one_letter_code
_entity_poly.pdbx_strand_id
1 'polypeptide(L)' 'SMAQMPGGVPVATMAIGAAGAKNAAVLSARILALGDGKIAAALSAYRLDLAGGGT' A
#
# COMPACT_ATOMS: atom_id res chain seq x y z
N SER A 1 3.91 -3.96 -19.59
CA SER A 1 3.70 -5.37 -19.21
C SER A 1 4.21 -5.53 -17.77
N MET A 2 3.33 -5.80 -16.80
CA MET A 2 3.68 -5.97 -15.36
C MET A 2 2.73 -6.97 -14.67
N ALA A 3 1.43 -6.92 -15.01
CA ALA A 3 0.40 -7.77 -14.40
C ALA A 3 0.36 -9.22 -14.90
N GLN A 4 0.94 -9.51 -16.07
CA GLN A 4 0.82 -10.80 -16.76
C GLN A 4 2.01 -11.71 -16.46
N MET A 5 2.28 -11.98 -15.18
CA MET A 5 3.37 -12.87 -14.78
C MET A 5 2.96 -14.35 -14.91
N PRO A 6 3.89 -15.25 -15.29
CA PRO A 6 3.65 -16.68 -15.28
C PRO A 6 3.39 -17.18 -13.85
N GLY A 7 2.68 -18.30 -13.72
CA GLY A 7 2.40 -18.91 -12.42
C GLY A 7 3.68 -19.23 -11.64
N GLY A 8 3.67 -18.98 -10.33
CA GLY A 8 4.81 -19.22 -9.41
C GLY A 8 5.63 -17.97 -9.07
N VAL A 9 5.47 -16.87 -9.81
CA VAL A 9 6.17 -15.60 -9.51
C VAL A 9 5.15 -14.46 -9.39
N PRO A 10 4.57 -14.23 -8.20
CA PRO A 10 3.54 -13.21 -8.01
C PRO A 10 4.13 -11.80 -8.07
N VAL A 11 3.39 -10.88 -8.69
CA VAL A 11 3.71 -9.44 -8.70
C VAL A 11 2.50 -8.63 -8.28
N ALA A 12 2.68 -7.80 -7.25
CA ALA A 12 1.65 -6.86 -6.80
C ALA A 12 1.62 -5.66 -7.76
N THR A 13 0.78 -5.72 -8.79
CA THR A 13 0.62 -4.64 -9.77
C THR A 13 -0.41 -3.61 -9.32
N MET A 14 -0.08 -2.33 -9.47
CA MET A 14 -0.96 -1.20 -9.13
C MET A 14 -1.49 -0.49 -10.38
N ALA A 15 -2.35 0.51 -10.19
CA ALA A 15 -2.81 1.39 -11.26
C ALA A 15 -1.64 2.05 -12.03
N ILE A 16 -1.89 2.57 -13.23
CA ILE A 16 -0.87 3.27 -14.01
C ILE A 16 -0.68 4.70 -13.46
N GLY A 17 0.57 5.19 -13.45
CA GLY A 17 0.90 6.57 -13.10
C GLY A 17 0.94 6.86 -11.60
N ALA A 18 0.71 8.12 -11.21
CA ALA A 18 0.89 8.61 -9.84
C ALA A 18 0.00 7.87 -8.81
N ALA A 19 -1.23 7.52 -9.18
CA ALA A 19 -2.11 6.72 -8.33
C ALA A 19 -1.50 5.34 -8.02
N GLY A 20 -0.85 4.73 -9.02
CA GLY A 20 -0.10 3.48 -8.88
C GLY A 20 1.06 3.59 -7.91
N ALA A 21 1.88 4.64 -8.07
CA ALA A 21 3.01 4.90 -7.20
C ALA A 21 2.58 5.12 -5.74
N LYS A 22 1.51 5.90 -5.52
CA LYS A 22 0.93 6.12 -4.19
C LYS A 22 0.45 4.80 -3.57
N ASN A 23 -0.27 3.99 -4.34
CA ASN A 23 -0.78 2.70 -3.85
C ASN A 23 0.33 1.68 -3.60
N ALA A 24 1.42 1.70 -4.38
CA ALA A 24 2.59 0.86 -4.15
C ALA A 24 3.26 1.21 -2.81
N ALA A 25 3.44 2.51 -2.51
CA ALA A 25 3.98 2.95 -1.22
C ALA A 25 3.09 2.51 -0.04
N VAL A 26 1.76 2.65 -0.19
CA VAL A 26 0.80 2.20 0.83
C VAL A 26 0.85 0.67 1.00
N LEU A 27 0.97 -0.11 -0.08
CA LEU A 27 1.13 -1.56 0.01
C LEU A 27 2.41 -1.94 0.76
N SER A 28 3.54 -1.31 0.43
CA SER A 28 4.80 -1.54 1.13
C SER A 28 4.68 -1.23 2.63
N ALA A 29 4.03 -0.12 2.98
CA ALA A 29 3.77 0.23 4.38
C ALA A 29 2.91 -0.84 5.09
N ARG A 30 1.90 -1.41 4.40
CA ARG A 30 1.08 -2.51 4.94
C ARG A 30 1.89 -3.77 5.21
N ILE A 31 2.83 -4.11 4.34
CA ILE A 31 3.71 -5.28 4.53
C ILE A 31 4.62 -5.06 5.73
N LEU A 32 5.26 -3.89 5.82
CA LEU A 32 6.16 -3.54 6.93
C LEU A 32 5.43 -3.43 8.28
N ALA A 33 4.21 -2.92 8.29
CA ALA A 33 3.37 -2.80 9.49
C ALA A 33 3.11 -4.14 10.20
N LEU A 34 3.26 -5.28 9.52
CA LEU A 34 3.15 -6.60 10.14
C LEU A 34 4.25 -6.85 11.20
N GLY A 35 5.41 -6.20 11.06
CA GLY A 35 6.55 -6.32 11.97
C GLY A 35 6.91 -5.03 12.71
N ASP A 36 6.38 -3.88 12.29
CA ASP A 36 6.68 -2.57 12.88
C ASP A 36 5.40 -1.85 13.35
N GLY A 37 5.25 -1.77 14.67
CA GLY A 37 4.11 -1.11 15.32
C GLY A 37 4.03 0.40 15.06
N LYS A 38 5.15 1.08 14.77
CA LYS A 38 5.15 2.51 14.44
C LYS A 38 4.53 2.73 13.06
N ILE A 39 4.91 1.90 12.10
CA ILE A 39 4.35 1.95 10.74
C ILE A 39 2.85 1.57 10.78
N ALA A 40 2.47 0.59 11.60
CA ALA A 40 1.07 0.22 11.79
C ALA A 40 0.22 1.39 12.31
N ALA A 41 0.71 2.11 13.32
CA ALA A 41 0.03 3.29 13.86
C ALA A 41 -0.09 4.41 12.81
N ALA A 42 1.00 4.70 12.09
CA ALA A 42 1.01 5.72 11.03
C ALA A 42 0.03 5.37 9.90
N LEU A 43 -0.03 4.09 9.50
CA LEU A 43 -0.97 3.61 8.49
C LEU A 43 -2.42 3.72 8.96
N SER A 44 -2.70 3.47 10.24
CA SER A 44 -4.03 3.64 10.82
C SER A 44 -4.48 5.11 10.76
N ALA A 45 -3.62 6.03 11.19
CA ALA A 45 -3.87 7.47 11.12
C ALA A 45 -4.13 7.92 9.67
N TYR A 46 -3.29 7.47 8.74
CA TYR A 46 -3.45 7.76 7.31
C TYR A 46 -4.80 7.27 6.75
N ARG A 47 -5.31 6.11 7.21
CA ARG A 47 -6.62 5.61 6.79
C ARG A 47 -7.78 6.42 7.37
N LEU A 48 -7.64 6.91 8.60
CA LEU A 48 -8.65 7.76 9.24
C LEU A 48 -8.77 9.11 8.52
N ASP A 49 -7.63 9.70 8.16
CA ASP A 49 -7.54 10.94 7.37
C ASP A 49 -8.29 10.80 6.02
N LEU A 50 -8.04 9.70 5.29
CA LEU A 50 -8.73 9.42 4.03
C LEU A 50 -10.25 9.22 4.16
N ALA A 51 -10.73 8.78 5.33
CA ALA A 51 -12.15 8.58 5.60
C ALA A 51 -12.87 9.88 5.97
N GLY A 52 -12.17 11.03 6.00
CA GLY A 52 -12.71 12.31 6.44
C GLY A 52 -12.90 12.41 7.95
N GLY A 53 -12.26 11.52 8.72
CA GLY A 53 -12.32 11.46 10.18
C GLY A 53 -11.09 12.06 10.88
N GLY A 54 -10.22 12.76 10.15
CA GLY A 54 -9.17 13.59 10.72
C GLY A 54 -9.77 14.92 11.18
N THR A 55 -9.53 15.27 12.44
CA THR A 55 -9.91 16.56 13.07
C THR A 55 -9.64 17.77 12.18
#